data_AF-A0A109UXA6-F1
#
_entry.id   AF-A0A109UXA6-F1
#
_cell.length_a   1.000
_cell.length_b   1.000
_cell.length_c   1.000
_cell.angle_alpha   90.00
_cell.angle_beta   90.00
_cell.angle_gamma   90.00
#
_symmetry.space_group_name_H-M   'P 1'
#
loop_
_entity.id
_entity.type
_entity.pdbx_description
1 polymer ?
#
loop_
_entity_poly.entity_id
_entity_poly.type
_entity_poly.pdbx_seq_one_letter_code
_entity_poly.pdbx_strand_id
1 'polypeptide(L)'
;MVIGLFHPQIWIQAVALTVIYIITFITILGFLVFLWTPVFLPISVIFGPAGPLTYILTLYTNTQLITTYIVNSHLFVPLFDHTLSALLHVPMIVSVKKADLTEPKEINAHEVLTVLRLMISASVLIFLVAVPVVGPIILTFAMNMKFAYDNFERYLILNNLSQIKRRDFFYQHLVQFLYYGMSFTILGFVPLLSVWAMACYPLGVSMWGALNSPEFADIEGEIDH
;
A
#
# COMPACT_ATOMS: atom_id res chain seq x y z
N MET A 1 -6.83 -14.00 -6.95
CA MET A 1 -6.77 -13.27 -8.25
C MET A 1 -7.71 -13.86 -9.30
N VAL A 2 -7.67 -15.17 -9.61
CA VAL A 2 -8.58 -15.77 -10.61
C VAL A 2 -10.06 -15.57 -10.25
N ILE A 3 -10.41 -15.72 -8.97
CA ILE A 3 -11.77 -15.47 -8.45
C ILE A 3 -12.22 -14.03 -8.73
N GLY A 4 -11.29 -13.07 -8.74
CA GLY A 4 -11.61 -11.66 -8.98
C GLY A 4 -12.09 -11.38 -10.41
N LEU A 5 -11.78 -12.26 -11.37
CA LEU A 5 -12.26 -12.14 -12.75
C LEU A 5 -13.79 -12.28 -12.85
N PHE A 6 -14.42 -12.92 -11.86
CA PHE A 6 -15.87 -13.17 -11.85
C PHE A 6 -16.65 -12.11 -11.05
N HIS A 7 -15.98 -11.16 -10.39
CA HIS A 7 -16.66 -10.15 -9.56
C HIS A 7 -16.76 -8.80 -10.29
N PRO A 8 -17.98 -8.28 -10.56
CA PRO A 8 -18.17 -7.07 -11.37
C PRO A 8 -17.58 -5.81 -10.70
N GLN A 9 -17.61 -5.72 -9.37
CA GLN A 9 -17.03 -4.59 -8.65
C GLN A 9 -15.51 -4.50 -8.76
N ILE A 10 -14.83 -5.66 -8.87
CA ILE A 10 -13.37 -5.71 -9.04
C ILE A 10 -12.99 -5.18 -10.43
N TRP A 11 -13.79 -5.47 -11.46
CA TRP A 11 -13.58 -4.92 -12.80
C TRP A 11 -13.75 -3.41 -12.85
N ILE A 12 -14.80 -2.88 -12.21
CA ILE A 12 -15.02 -1.43 -12.12
C ILE A 12 -13.81 -0.75 -11.45
N GLN A 13 -13.35 -1.30 -10.33
CA GLN A 13 -12.17 -0.80 -9.63
C GLN A 13 -10.91 -0.94 -10.48
N ALA A 14 -10.70 -2.07 -11.15
CA ALA A 14 -9.52 -2.33 -11.98
C ALA A 14 -9.43 -1.35 -13.16
N VAL A 15 -10.54 -1.08 -13.86
CA VAL A 15 -10.57 -0.12 -14.97
C VAL A 15 -10.29 1.29 -14.47
N ALA A 16 -10.94 1.72 -13.38
CA ALA A 16 -10.71 3.04 -12.79
C ALA A 16 -9.26 3.22 -12.34
N LEU A 17 -8.70 2.24 -11.62
CA LEU A 17 -7.30 2.27 -11.21
C LEU A 17 -6.35 2.25 -12.40
N THR A 18 -6.63 1.49 -13.46
CA THR A 18 -5.76 1.39 -14.65
C THR A 18 -5.64 2.73 -15.36
N VAL A 19 -6.75 3.41 -15.61
CA VAL A 19 -6.76 4.71 -16.30
C VAL A 19 -5.95 5.74 -15.51
N ILE A 20 -6.21 5.84 -14.21
CA ILE A 20 -5.51 6.78 -13.35
C ILE A 20 -4.02 6.41 -13.26
N TYR A 21 -3.71 5.14 -13.07
CA TYR A 21 -2.34 4.65 -12.97
C TYR A 21 -1.53 5.02 -14.21
N ILE A 22 -2.06 4.80 -15.41
CA ILE A 22 -1.38 5.14 -16.68
C ILE A 22 -1.11 6.65 -16.76
N ILE A 23 -2.10 7.48 -16.43
CA ILE A 23 -1.96 8.95 -16.47
C ILE A 23 -0.88 9.41 -15.48
N THR A 24 -0.93 8.93 -14.23
CA THR A 24 0.04 9.25 -13.19
C THR A 24 1.44 8.74 -13.57
N PHE A 25 1.55 7.54 -14.11
CA PHE A 25 2.83 6.95 -14.54
C PHE A 25 3.48 7.78 -15.65
N ILE A 26 2.76 8.12 -16.71
CA ILE A 26 3.28 8.93 -17.82
C ILE A 26 3.72 10.31 -17.33
N THR A 27 2.93 10.93 -16.45
CA THR A 27 3.24 12.26 -15.90
C THR A 27 4.53 12.24 -15.08
N ILE A 28 4.69 11.26 -14.19
CA ILE A 28 5.89 11.12 -13.34
C ILE A 28 7.10 10.74 -14.20
N LEU A 29 6.92 9.84 -15.16
CA LEU A 29 7.99 9.42 -16.06
C LEU A 29 8.54 10.62 -16.82
N GLY A 30 7.66 11.43 -17.43
CA GLY A 30 8.05 12.65 -18.13
C GLY A 30 8.79 13.64 -17.23
N PHE A 31 8.31 13.84 -16.01
CA PHE A 31 8.97 14.70 -15.02
C PHE A 31 10.37 14.18 -14.64
N LEU A 32 10.51 12.89 -14.34
CA LEU A 32 11.79 12.29 -13.96
C LEU A 32 12.79 12.27 -15.11
N VAL A 33 12.34 12.03 -16.35
CA VAL A 33 13.18 12.17 -17.54
C VAL A 33 13.76 13.58 -17.60
N PHE A 34 12.94 14.62 -17.47
CA PHE A 34 13.44 15.99 -17.51
C PHE A 34 14.42 16.29 -16.36
N LEU A 35 14.13 15.82 -15.14
CA LEU A 35 14.94 16.08 -13.95
C LEU A 35 16.28 15.32 -13.95
N TRP A 36 16.29 14.06 -14.37
CA TRP A 36 17.43 13.16 -14.17
C TRP A 36 18.33 13.00 -15.40
N THR A 37 17.83 13.23 -16.60
CA THR A 37 18.66 13.24 -17.82
C THR A 37 19.93 14.10 -17.69
N PRO A 38 19.89 15.35 -17.19
CA PRO A 38 21.10 16.16 -17.06
C PRO A 38 22.10 15.61 -16.02
N VAL A 39 21.64 14.84 -15.04
CA VAL A 39 22.49 14.24 -14.00
C VAL A 39 23.13 12.95 -14.50
N PHE A 40 22.39 12.11 -15.22
CA PHE A 40 22.87 10.81 -15.69
C PHE A 40 23.65 10.85 -17.00
N LEU A 41 23.52 11.92 -17.80
CA LEU A 41 24.30 12.12 -19.02
C LEU A 41 25.82 12.12 -18.74
N PRO A 42 26.34 12.94 -17.81
CA PRO A 42 27.77 12.92 -17.46
C PRO A 42 28.23 11.59 -16.88
N ILE A 43 27.40 10.96 -16.03
CA ILE A 43 27.69 9.65 -15.42
C ILE A 43 27.82 8.58 -16.51
N SER A 44 26.99 8.65 -17.56
CA SER A 44 27.03 7.70 -18.67
C SER A 44 28.30 7.79 -19.51
N VAL A 45 28.95 8.96 -19.55
CA VAL A 45 30.27 9.10 -20.20
C VAL A 45 31.36 8.39 -19.40
N ILE A 46 31.27 8.41 -18.06
CA ILE A 46 32.27 7.80 -17.17
C ILE A 46 32.13 6.27 -17.11
N PHE A 47 30.89 5.77 -17.01
CA PHE A 47 30.61 4.34 -16.84
C PHE A 47 30.34 3.59 -18.17
N GLY A 48 30.40 4.28 -19.31
CA GLY A 48 30.15 3.71 -20.63
C GLY A 48 28.75 3.09 -20.72
N PRO A 49 28.59 1.86 -21.27
CA PRO A 49 27.27 1.25 -21.48
C PRO A 49 26.51 0.91 -20.18
N ALA A 50 27.21 0.83 -19.04
CA ALA A 50 26.56 0.61 -17.74
C ALA A 50 25.77 1.86 -17.27
N GLY A 51 26.17 3.06 -17.69
CA GLY A 51 25.48 4.30 -17.33
C GLY A 51 24.05 4.40 -17.87
N PRO A 52 23.82 4.23 -19.18
CA PRO A 52 22.46 4.22 -19.74
C PRO A 52 21.57 3.11 -19.18
N LEU A 53 22.13 1.92 -18.89
CA LEU A 53 21.38 0.83 -18.26
C LEU A 53 20.94 1.18 -16.84
N THR A 54 21.86 1.69 -16.03
CA THR A 54 21.55 2.13 -14.66
C THR A 54 20.57 3.30 -14.65
N TYR A 55 20.67 4.22 -15.62
CA TYR A 55 19.71 5.29 -15.81
C TYR A 55 18.29 4.76 -16.08
N ILE A 56 18.12 3.89 -17.09
CA ILE A 56 16.80 3.33 -17.45
C ILE A 56 16.18 2.58 -16.27
N LEU A 57 16.97 1.72 -15.60
CA LEU A 57 16.50 0.97 -14.43
C LEU A 57 16.09 1.90 -13.29
N THR A 58 16.94 2.87 -12.97
CA THR A 58 16.66 3.83 -11.89
C THR A 58 15.41 4.63 -12.21
N LEU A 59 15.25 5.08 -13.45
CA LEU A 59 14.11 5.88 -13.88
C LEU A 59 12.81 5.06 -13.83
N TYR A 60 12.84 3.82 -14.31
CA TYR A 60 11.71 2.90 -14.22
C TYR A 60 11.33 2.60 -12.76
N THR A 61 12.28 2.18 -11.92
CA THR A 61 12.03 1.81 -10.52
C THR A 61 11.46 2.98 -9.72
N ASN A 62 11.99 4.19 -9.91
CA ASN A 62 11.49 5.36 -9.17
C ASN A 62 10.16 5.86 -9.72
N THR A 63 9.92 5.81 -11.03
CA THR A 63 8.59 6.10 -11.59
C THR A 63 7.57 5.15 -10.98
N GLN A 64 7.83 3.84 -11.03
CA GLN A 64 6.96 2.81 -10.47
C GLN A 64 6.67 3.03 -8.99
N LEU A 65 7.70 3.32 -8.19
CA LEU A 65 7.57 3.55 -6.75
C LEU A 65 6.70 4.78 -6.45
N ILE A 66 6.98 5.92 -7.10
CA ILE A 66 6.25 7.16 -6.84
C ILE A 66 4.80 7.06 -7.35
N THR A 67 4.58 6.47 -8.53
CA THR A 67 3.23 6.21 -9.05
C THR A 67 2.43 5.36 -8.08
N THR A 68 3.01 4.26 -7.60
CA THR A 68 2.36 3.36 -6.64
C THR A 68 2.03 4.08 -5.34
N TYR A 69 2.94 4.92 -4.83
CA TYR A 69 2.71 5.71 -3.63
C TYR A 69 1.53 6.68 -3.78
N ILE A 70 1.48 7.46 -4.87
CA ILE A 70 0.43 8.44 -5.13
C ILE A 70 -0.93 7.77 -5.34
N VAL A 71 -0.97 6.70 -6.13
CA VAL A 71 -2.20 5.94 -6.38
C VAL A 71 -2.71 5.30 -5.07
N ASN A 72 -1.81 4.76 -4.26
CA ASN A 72 -2.17 4.16 -2.97
C ASN A 72 -2.67 5.17 -1.93
N SER A 73 -2.04 6.34 -1.82
CA SER A 73 -2.35 7.29 -0.75
C SER A 73 -3.66 8.04 -0.95
N HIS A 74 -4.04 8.33 -2.20
CA HIS A 74 -5.16 9.22 -2.49
C HIS A 74 -6.38 8.54 -3.12
N LEU A 75 -6.20 7.42 -3.82
CA LEU A 75 -7.24 6.88 -4.70
C LEU A 75 -7.59 5.43 -4.39
N PHE A 76 -6.60 4.62 -4.00
CA PHE A 76 -6.81 3.24 -3.64
C PHE A 76 -7.71 3.11 -2.40
N VAL A 77 -7.45 3.90 -1.35
CA VAL A 77 -8.13 3.77 -0.05
C VAL A 77 -9.66 3.92 -0.17
N PRO A 78 -10.22 4.98 -0.79
CA PRO A 78 -11.68 5.10 -0.94
C PRO A 78 -12.31 4.00 -1.79
N LEU A 79 -11.62 3.58 -2.86
CA LEU A 79 -12.08 2.49 -3.73
C LEU A 79 -12.02 1.13 -3.03
N PHE A 80 -11.00 0.92 -2.20
CA PHE A 80 -10.82 -0.25 -1.37
C PHE A 80 -11.96 -0.35 -0.35
N ASP A 81 -12.25 0.73 0.39
CA ASP A 81 -13.33 0.77 1.38
C ASP A 81 -14.69 0.47 0.74
N HIS A 82 -14.97 1.08 -0.41
CA HIS A 82 -16.22 0.84 -1.16
C HIS A 82 -16.37 -0.62 -1.60
N THR A 83 -15.31 -1.18 -2.18
CA THR A 83 -15.34 -2.57 -2.67
C THR A 83 -15.40 -3.56 -1.51
N LEU A 84 -14.69 -3.30 -0.42
CA LEU A 84 -14.73 -4.13 0.78
C LEU A 84 -16.10 -4.09 1.45
N SER A 85 -16.71 -2.91 1.62
CA SER A 85 -18.05 -2.80 2.20
C SER A 85 -19.11 -3.53 1.36
N ALA A 86 -18.97 -3.47 0.04
CA ALA A 86 -19.88 -4.12 -0.87
C ALA A 86 -19.69 -5.65 -0.91
N LEU A 87 -18.46 -6.15 -0.76
CA LEU A 87 -18.18 -7.58 -0.57
C LEU A 87 -18.74 -8.12 0.76
N LEU A 88 -18.66 -7.31 1.84
CA LEU A 88 -19.14 -7.69 3.17
C LEU A 88 -20.63 -7.42 3.39
N HIS A 89 -21.34 -6.80 2.43
CA HIS A 89 -22.74 -6.39 2.56
C HIS A 89 -23.00 -5.45 3.76
N VAL A 90 -22.00 -4.67 4.17
CA VAL A 90 -22.10 -3.73 5.30
C VAL A 90 -22.33 -2.30 4.77
N PRO A 91 -23.29 -1.54 5.31
CA PRO A 91 -23.49 -0.16 4.90
C PRO A 91 -22.26 0.68 5.27
N MET A 92 -21.71 1.39 4.29
CA MET A 92 -20.54 2.23 4.51
C MET A 92 -20.93 3.44 5.37
N ILE A 93 -20.55 3.44 6.65
CA ILE A 93 -20.64 4.64 7.48
C ILE A 93 -19.48 5.52 7.07
N VAL A 94 -19.73 6.43 6.12
CA VAL A 94 -18.77 7.48 5.76
C VAL A 94 -18.64 8.39 6.98
N SER A 95 -17.68 8.09 7.86
CA SER A 95 -17.27 9.02 8.89
C SER A 95 -16.53 10.16 8.18
N VAL A 96 -17.29 11.16 7.74
CA VAL A 96 -16.74 12.45 7.35
C VAL A 96 -16.16 13.04 8.63
N LYS A 97 -14.89 12.71 8.92
CA LYS A 97 -14.13 13.42 9.93
C LYS A 97 -13.98 14.83 9.40
N LYS A 98 -14.92 15.72 9.73
CA LYS A 98 -14.74 17.15 9.53
C LYS A 98 -13.40 17.48 10.16
N ALA A 99 -12.51 18.08 9.38
CA ALA A 99 -11.26 18.58 9.90
C ALA A 99 -11.62 19.68 10.90
N ASP A 100 -11.76 19.31 12.17
CA ASP A 100 -11.84 20.27 13.25
C ASP A 100 -10.52 21.04 13.20
N LEU A 101 -10.63 22.35 13.00
CA LEU A 101 -9.54 23.28 13.18
C LEU A 101 -9.26 23.32 14.69
N THR A 102 -8.52 22.32 15.18
CA THR A 102 -8.04 22.28 16.56
C THR A 102 -7.01 23.39 16.74
N GLU A 103 -7.19 24.18 17.80
CA GLU A 103 -6.21 25.16 18.26
C GLU A 103 -4.80 24.54 18.37
N PRO A 104 -3.73 25.30 18.09
CA PRO A 104 -2.37 24.79 18.14
C PRO A 104 -2.08 24.21 19.52
N LYS A 105 -1.95 22.89 19.55
CA LYS A 105 -1.70 22.10 20.74
C LYS A 105 -0.30 22.39 21.28
N GLU A 106 -0.17 22.53 22.60
CA GLU A 106 1.14 22.71 23.24
C GLU A 106 2.09 21.56 22.88
N ILE A 107 3.34 21.90 22.55
CA ILE A 107 4.36 20.94 22.11
C ILE A 107 4.58 19.92 23.23
N ASN A 108 4.04 18.71 23.04
CA ASN A 108 4.17 17.62 23.99
C ASN A 108 5.49 16.86 23.72
N ALA A 109 6.19 16.45 24.78
CA ALA A 109 7.38 15.59 24.68
C ALA A 109 7.13 14.32 23.85
N HIS A 110 5.89 13.79 23.88
CA HIS A 110 5.51 12.69 23.01
C HIS A 110 5.52 13.07 21.52
N GLU A 111 5.09 14.27 21.14
CA GLU A 111 5.11 14.73 19.75
C GLU A 111 6.55 14.93 19.27
N VAL A 112 7.42 15.50 20.11
CA VAL A 112 8.86 15.62 19.82
C VAL A 112 9.51 14.25 19.60
N LEU A 113 9.19 13.27 20.45
CA LEU A 113 9.70 11.90 20.31
C LEU A 113 9.17 11.23 19.03
N THR A 114 7.91 11.48 18.67
CA THR A 114 7.32 10.98 17.41
C THR A 114 8.02 11.59 16.20
N VAL A 115 8.26 12.91 16.20
CA VAL A 115 8.99 13.60 15.13
C VAL A 115 10.42 13.09 15.03
N LEU A 116 11.12 12.91 16.16
CA LEU A 116 12.47 12.37 16.18
C LEU A 116 12.51 10.94 15.63
N ARG A 117 11.56 10.08 16.01
CA ARG A 117 11.42 8.73 15.46
C ARG A 117 11.17 8.77 13.95
N LEU A 118 10.36 9.72 13.48
CA LEU A 118 10.08 9.91 12.06
C LEU A 118 11.35 10.37 11.31
N MET A 119 12.13 11.30 11.88
CA MET A 119 13.38 11.76 11.26
C MET A 119 14.46 10.68 11.23
N ILE A 120 14.58 9.87 12.29
CA ILE A 120 15.53 8.75 12.33
C ILE A 120 15.12 7.69 11.32
N SER A 121 13.83 7.30 11.29
CA SER A 121 13.34 6.33 10.31
C SER A 121 13.50 6.85 8.89
N ALA A 122 13.18 8.12 8.61
CA ALA A 122 13.40 8.76 7.32
C ALA A 122 14.89 8.78 6.92
N SER A 123 15.79 9.05 7.86
CA SER A 123 17.24 9.01 7.60
C SER A 123 17.70 7.61 7.22
N VAL A 124 17.31 6.59 7.99
CA VAL A 124 17.61 5.17 7.68
C VAL A 124 17.06 4.79 6.31
N LEU A 125 15.84 5.23 6.01
CA LEU A 125 15.17 5.04 4.72
C LEU A 125 15.94 5.68 3.57
N ILE A 126 16.44 6.91 3.74
CA ILE A 126 17.25 7.61 2.74
C ILE A 126 18.54 6.84 2.45
N PHE A 127 19.24 6.39 3.48
CA PHE A 127 20.45 5.57 3.30
C PHE A 127 20.16 4.25 2.59
N LEU A 128 19.04 3.62 2.91
CA LEU A 128 18.60 2.40 2.27
C LEU A 128 18.33 2.64 0.77
N VAL A 129 17.56 3.67 0.43
CA VAL A 129 17.17 4.05 -0.94
C VAL A 129 18.35 4.59 -1.77
N ALA A 130 19.40 5.12 -1.12
CA ALA A 130 20.59 5.63 -1.80
C ALA A 130 21.33 4.56 -2.62
N VAL A 131 21.14 3.27 -2.32
CA VAL A 131 21.63 2.18 -3.16
C VAL A 131 20.68 2.01 -4.35
N PRO A 132 21.13 2.30 -5.59
CA PRO A 132 20.27 2.16 -6.77
C PRO A 132 19.73 0.74 -6.88
N VAL A 133 18.46 0.61 -7.29
CA VAL A 133 17.73 -0.66 -7.44
C VAL A 133 17.45 -1.38 -6.11
N VAL A 134 18.47 -1.74 -5.33
CA VAL A 134 18.34 -2.53 -4.09
C VAL A 134 17.57 -1.77 -3.02
N GLY A 135 17.87 -0.48 -2.84
CA GLY A 135 17.23 0.35 -1.84
C GLY A 135 15.71 0.44 -1.99
N PRO A 136 15.20 0.86 -3.15
CA PRO A 136 13.77 0.85 -3.46
C PRO A 136 13.10 -0.51 -3.26
N ILE A 137 13.78 -1.61 -3.60
CA ILE A 137 13.23 -2.96 -3.43
C ILE A 137 13.04 -3.28 -1.94
N ILE A 138 14.07 -3.10 -1.11
CA ILE A 138 13.99 -3.40 0.33
C ILE A 138 12.95 -2.48 1.00
N LEU A 139 12.92 -1.20 0.60
CA LEU A 139 11.92 -0.27 1.08
C LEU A 139 10.49 -0.75 0.77
N THR A 140 10.26 -1.13 -0.49
CA THR A 140 8.95 -1.61 -0.94
C THR A 140 8.52 -2.85 -0.14
N PHE A 141 9.45 -3.76 0.13
CA PHE A 141 9.18 -4.93 0.98
C PHE A 141 8.81 -4.54 2.42
N ALA A 142 9.57 -3.64 3.06
CA ALA A 142 9.30 -3.21 4.42
C ALA A 142 7.95 -2.46 4.54
N MET A 143 7.64 -1.59 3.57
CA MET A 143 6.38 -0.85 3.54
C MET A 143 5.18 -1.77 3.30
N ASN A 144 5.35 -2.85 2.53
CA ASN A 144 4.22 -3.69 2.15
C ASN A 144 3.68 -4.56 3.29
N MET A 145 4.47 -4.89 4.32
CA MET A 145 3.94 -5.50 5.55
C MET A 145 2.99 -4.55 6.28
N LYS A 146 3.39 -3.28 6.43
CA LYS A 146 2.54 -2.25 7.03
C LYS A 146 1.30 -2.01 6.18
N PHE A 147 1.46 -1.90 4.86
CA PHE A 147 0.35 -1.77 3.92
C PHE A 147 -0.64 -2.94 4.04
N ALA A 148 -0.16 -4.18 4.20
CA ALA A 148 -1.01 -5.34 4.44
C ALA A 148 -1.81 -5.20 5.74
N TYR A 149 -1.17 -4.77 6.83
CA TYR A 149 -1.86 -4.53 8.09
C TYR A 149 -2.87 -3.37 7.99
N ASP A 150 -2.48 -2.21 7.49
CA ASP A 150 -3.34 -1.02 7.40
C ASP A 150 -4.63 -1.30 6.60
N ASN A 151 -4.55 -2.13 5.56
CA ASN A 151 -5.70 -2.51 4.75
C ASN A 151 -6.55 -3.62 5.38
N PHE A 152 -5.94 -4.58 6.08
CA PHE A 152 -6.67 -5.60 6.81
C PHE A 152 -7.33 -5.03 8.07
N GLU A 153 -6.72 -4.01 8.70
CA GLU A 153 -7.29 -3.33 9.86
C GLU A 153 -8.68 -2.77 9.52
N ARG A 154 -8.90 -2.32 8.28
CA ARG A 154 -10.22 -1.86 7.80
C ARG A 154 -11.28 -2.96 7.86
N TYR A 155 -10.93 -4.20 7.48
CA TYR A 155 -11.81 -5.35 7.64
C TYR A 155 -12.13 -5.61 9.12
N LEU A 156 -11.13 -5.52 10.00
CA LEU A 156 -11.34 -5.69 11.44
C LEU A 156 -12.18 -4.56 12.06
N ILE A 157 -12.03 -3.32 11.57
CA ILE A 157 -12.83 -2.17 11.98
C ILE A 157 -14.29 -2.37 11.56
N LEU A 158 -14.55 -2.83 10.33
CA LEU A 158 -15.90 -3.11 9.84
C LEU A 158 -16.59 -4.24 10.64
N ASN A 159 -15.82 -5.16 11.20
CA ASN A 159 -16.31 -6.20 12.12
C ASN A 159 -16.33 -5.76 13.59
N ASN A 160 -16.18 -4.47 13.90
CA ASN A 160 -16.26 -3.90 15.25
C ASN A 160 -15.20 -4.38 16.25
N LEU A 161 -14.03 -4.85 15.80
CA LEU A 161 -12.96 -5.24 16.72
C LEU A 161 -12.31 -4.03 17.38
N SER A 162 -12.07 -4.14 18.70
CA SER A 162 -11.36 -3.14 19.49
C SER A 162 -9.88 -3.02 19.09
N GLN A 163 -9.30 -1.83 19.25
CA GLN A 163 -7.90 -1.56 18.87
C GLN A 163 -6.90 -2.53 19.52
N ILE A 164 -7.17 -2.97 20.75
CA ILE A 164 -6.32 -3.92 21.48
C ILE A 164 -6.34 -5.28 20.79
N LYS A 165 -7.54 -5.81 20.48
CA LYS A 165 -7.70 -7.08 19.77
C LYS A 165 -7.08 -7.03 18.37
N ARG A 166 -7.21 -5.91 17.64
CA ARG A 166 -6.61 -5.75 16.29
C ARG A 166 -5.08 -5.84 16.33
N ARG A 167 -4.46 -5.22 17.33
CA ARG A 167 -3.01 -5.27 17.50
C ARG A 167 -2.53 -6.66 17.91
N ASP A 168 -3.27 -7.34 18.78
CA ASP A 168 -2.95 -8.72 19.17
C ASP A 168 -3.03 -9.67 17.96
N PHE A 169 -4.09 -9.53 17.14
CA PHE A 169 -4.23 -10.26 15.89
C PHE A 169 -3.05 -10.07 14.94
N PHE A 170 -2.56 -8.82 14.81
CA PHE A 170 -1.38 -8.52 14.00
C PHE A 170 -0.13 -9.28 14.46
N TYR A 171 0.14 -9.32 15.76
CA TYR A 171 1.30 -10.02 16.29
C TYR A 171 1.18 -11.53 16.17
N GLN A 172 -0.04 -12.08 16.33
CA GLN A 172 -0.30 -13.51 16.13
C GLN A 172 -0.11 -13.96 14.67
N HIS A 173 -0.44 -13.08 13.71
CA HIS A 173 -0.42 -13.40 12.27
C HIS A 173 0.68 -12.65 11.51
N LEU A 174 1.74 -12.19 12.20
CA LEU A 174 2.78 -11.33 11.62
C LEU A 174 3.40 -11.93 10.34
N VAL A 175 3.65 -13.24 10.35
CA VAL A 175 4.19 -13.96 9.20
C VAL A 175 3.21 -14.00 8.03
N GLN A 176 1.91 -14.11 8.28
CA GLN A 176 0.89 -14.06 7.23
C GLN A 176 0.78 -12.65 6.63
N PHE A 177 0.84 -11.60 7.46
CA PHE A 177 0.91 -10.22 6.98
C PHE A 177 2.14 -9.98 6.10
N LEU A 178 3.29 -10.54 6.50
CA LEU A 178 4.49 -10.50 5.69
C LEU A 178 4.24 -11.19 4.33
N TYR A 179 3.80 -12.45 4.29
CA TYR A 179 3.54 -13.13 3.03
C TYR A 179 2.52 -12.41 2.14
N TYR A 180 1.44 -11.89 2.74
CA TYR A 180 0.40 -11.17 2.00
C TYR A 180 0.97 -9.88 1.38
N GLY A 181 1.69 -9.06 2.14
CA GLY A 181 2.35 -7.86 1.63
C GLY A 181 3.47 -8.15 0.61
N MET A 182 4.25 -9.21 0.83
CA MET A 182 5.31 -9.63 -0.09
C MET A 182 4.74 -10.08 -1.44
N SER A 183 3.62 -10.81 -1.43
CA SER A 183 2.94 -11.22 -2.67
C SER A 183 2.50 -10.03 -3.52
N PHE A 184 2.02 -8.96 -2.86
CA PHE A 184 1.69 -7.70 -3.50
C PHE A 184 2.92 -7.00 -4.06
N THR A 185 4.05 -7.03 -3.36
CA THR A 185 5.33 -6.46 -3.82
C THR A 185 5.77 -7.07 -5.14
N ILE A 186 5.72 -8.40 -5.24
CA ILE A 186 6.16 -9.13 -6.43
C ILE A 186 5.28 -8.78 -7.63
N LEU A 187 3.97 -8.72 -7.44
CA LEU A 187 3.01 -8.30 -8.47
C LEU A 187 3.14 -6.80 -8.78
N GLY A 188 3.60 -6.03 -7.81
CA GLY A 188 3.88 -4.59 -7.86
C GLY A 188 4.95 -4.18 -8.86
N PHE A 189 5.87 -5.07 -9.26
CA PHE A 189 6.93 -4.76 -10.23
C PHE A 189 6.47 -4.76 -11.68
N VAL A 190 5.31 -5.35 -11.97
CA VAL A 190 4.71 -5.41 -13.31
C VAL A 190 3.51 -4.46 -13.34
N PRO A 191 3.55 -3.32 -14.08
CA PRO A 191 2.59 -2.23 -13.92
C PRO A 191 1.11 -2.63 -14.09
N LEU A 192 0.80 -3.50 -15.05
CA LEU A 192 -0.58 -3.97 -15.24
C LEU A 192 -1.00 -5.00 -14.19
N LEU A 193 -0.07 -5.84 -13.72
CA LEU A 193 -0.36 -6.78 -12.64
C LEU A 193 -0.48 -6.08 -11.30
N SER A 194 0.23 -4.97 -11.07
CA SER A 194 0.13 -4.20 -9.83
C SER A 194 -1.26 -3.59 -9.67
N VAL A 195 -1.83 -3.07 -10.76
CA VAL A 195 -3.20 -2.54 -10.76
C VAL A 195 -4.21 -3.66 -10.51
N TRP A 196 -4.06 -4.80 -11.19
CA TRP A 196 -4.94 -5.95 -10.97
C TRP A 196 -4.83 -6.51 -9.55
N ALA A 197 -3.63 -6.55 -8.98
CA ALA A 197 -3.38 -6.94 -7.61
C ALA A 197 -4.05 -5.99 -6.61
N MET A 198 -3.99 -4.68 -6.86
CA MET A 198 -4.72 -3.68 -6.06
C MET A 198 -6.23 -3.91 -6.14
N ALA A 199 -6.79 -4.10 -7.34
CA ALA A 199 -8.21 -4.33 -7.50
C ALA A 199 -8.69 -5.64 -6.83
N CYS A 200 -7.84 -6.68 -6.81
CA CYS A 200 -8.13 -7.93 -6.11
C CYS A 200 -7.87 -7.88 -4.60
N TYR A 201 -7.25 -6.81 -4.09
CA TYR A 201 -6.81 -6.71 -2.71
C TYR A 201 -7.96 -6.76 -1.68
N PRO A 202 -9.11 -6.06 -1.89
CA PRO A 202 -10.27 -6.16 -1.00
C PRO A 202 -10.81 -7.60 -0.90
N LEU A 203 -10.85 -8.32 -2.02
CA LEU A 203 -11.29 -9.71 -2.06
C LEU A 203 -10.33 -10.63 -1.30
N GLY A 204 -9.02 -10.42 -1.47
CA GLY A 204 -8.02 -11.17 -0.70
C GLY A 204 -8.17 -10.93 0.81
N VAL A 205 -8.39 -9.68 1.22
CA VAL A 205 -8.63 -9.31 2.62
C VAL A 205 -9.92 -9.94 3.14
N SER A 206 -11.03 -9.88 2.40
CA SER A 206 -12.31 -10.44 2.84
C SER A 206 -12.26 -11.97 2.99
N MET A 207 -11.63 -12.66 2.03
CA MET A 207 -11.46 -14.12 2.09
C MET A 207 -10.52 -14.53 3.23
N TRP A 208 -9.40 -13.82 3.38
CA TRP A 208 -8.44 -14.10 4.45
C TRP A 208 -9.05 -13.84 5.83
N GLY A 209 -9.79 -12.74 5.96
CA GLY A 209 -10.55 -12.39 7.14
C GLY A 209 -11.57 -13.47 7.50
N ALA A 210 -12.41 -13.91 6.56
CA ALA A 210 -13.39 -14.97 6.79
C ALA A 210 -12.77 -16.30 7.27
N LEU A 211 -11.55 -16.62 6.83
CA LEU A 211 -10.85 -17.85 7.20
C LEU A 211 -10.15 -17.77 8.57
N ASN A 212 -9.80 -16.58 9.06
CA ASN A 212 -8.93 -16.42 10.24
C ASN A 212 -9.51 -15.52 11.35
N SER A 213 -10.65 -14.85 11.15
CA SER A 213 -11.24 -14.03 12.21
C SER A 213 -11.95 -14.94 13.25
N PRO A 214 -11.51 -14.94 14.52
CA PRO A 214 -11.99 -15.87 15.54
C PRO A 214 -13.46 -15.66 15.96
N GLU A 215 -14.10 -14.55 15.61
CA GLU A 215 -15.50 -14.26 16.00
C GLU A 215 -16.57 -15.04 15.20
N PHE A 216 -16.20 -15.91 14.25
CA PHE A 216 -17.14 -16.85 13.63
C PHE A 216 -17.14 -18.26 14.26
N ALA A 217 -16.13 -18.59 15.09
CA ALA A 217 -16.10 -19.86 15.81
C ALA A 217 -17.07 -19.89 17.00
N ASP A 218 -17.34 -18.73 17.61
CA ASP A 218 -18.21 -18.62 18.78
C ASP A 218 -19.71 -18.51 18.41
N ILE A 219 -20.06 -18.05 17.20
CA ILE A 219 -21.47 -17.91 16.78
C ILE A 219 -22.08 -19.26 16.38
N GLU A 220 -21.31 -20.22 15.86
CA GLU A 220 -21.80 -21.58 15.59
C GLU A 220 -21.92 -22.44 16.87
N GLY A 221 -21.24 -22.06 17.97
CA GLY A 221 -21.31 -22.77 19.25
C GLY A 221 -22.51 -22.38 20.13
N GLU A 222 -23.20 -21.28 19.83
CA GLU A 222 -24.29 -20.74 20.65
C GLU A 222 -25.69 -21.03 20.07
N ILE A 223 -25.76 -21.65 18.88
CA ILE A 223 -27.04 -22.08 18.24
C ILE A 223 -27.39 -23.53 18.61
N ASP A 224 -26.47 -24.29 19.21
CA ASP A 224 -26.64 -25.70 19.59
C ASP A 224 -26.84 -25.92 21.11
N HIS A 225 -27.30 -24.91 21.86
CA HIS A 225 -27.69 -25.06 23.28
C HIS A 225 -29.09 -24.54 23.59
#